data_AF-A0A2U1NLM3-F1
#
_entry.id   AF-A0A2U1NLM3-F1
#
_cell.length_a   1.000
_cell.length_b   1.000
_cell.length_c   1.000
_cell.angle_alpha   90.00
_cell.angle_beta   90.00
_cell.angle_gamma   90.00
#
_symmetry.space_group_name_H-M   'P 1'
#
loop_
_entity.id
_entity.type
_entity.pdbx_description
1 polymer ?
#
loop_
_entity_poly.entity_id
_entity_poly.type
_entity_poly.pdbx_seq_one_letter_code
_entity_poly.pdbx_strand_id
1 'polypeptide(L)'
;MTLGSHHCTRAILKCRCLPTEEWLKVDPLVKSWIFLTCNDVLVGRLVKANPKTALDAWTFLEKVFKDNKRTKTIALRGELRVLDIGDMTCML
;
A
#
# COMPACT_ATOMS: atom_id res chain seq x y z
N MET A 1 35.36 19.59 27.67
CA MET A 1 34.93 18.22 27.33
C MET A 1 33.63 17.95 28.08
N THR A 2 32.48 18.13 27.44
CA THR A 2 31.17 17.81 28.03
C THR A 2 30.47 16.85 27.08
N LEU A 3 30.31 15.60 27.54
CA LEU A 3 29.44 14.62 26.90
C LEU A 3 27.99 15.14 27.03
N GLY A 4 27.38 15.47 25.90
CA GLY A 4 25.96 15.78 25.82
C GLY A 4 25.14 14.51 25.90
N SER A 5 24.64 14.19 27.09
CA SER A 5 23.63 13.16 27.32
C SER A 5 22.33 13.54 26.61
N HIS A 6 22.04 12.91 25.48
CA HIS A 6 20.74 13.04 24.83
C HIS A 6 19.72 12.13 25.53
N HIS A 7 18.99 12.71 26.47
CA HIS A 7 17.71 12.19 26.94
C HIS A 7 16.73 12.05 25.76
N CYS A 8 16.49 10.83 25.30
CA CYS A 8 15.48 10.53 24.29
C CYS A 8 14.14 10.20 24.97
N THR A 9 13.32 11.22 25.21
CA THR A 9 11.96 11.04 25.76
C THR A 9 10.93 11.02 24.62
N ARG A 10 10.25 9.89 24.48
CA ARG A 10 8.86 9.72 24.01
C ARG A 10 8.45 10.47 22.72
N ALA A 11 8.85 9.93 21.58
CA ALA A 11 8.02 9.95 20.37
C ALA A 11 8.26 8.64 19.60
N ILE A 12 7.20 7.88 19.32
CA ILE A 12 7.21 6.76 18.37
C ILE A 12 7.28 7.37 16.96
N LEU A 13 8.37 8.09 16.68
CA LEU A 13 8.80 8.34 15.32
C LEU A 13 9.53 7.06 14.94
N LYS A 14 8.93 6.31 14.02
CA LYS A 14 9.56 5.17 13.36
C LYS A 14 10.88 5.68 12.79
N CYS A 15 11.98 5.54 13.53
CA CYS A 15 13.33 5.83 13.07
C CYS A 15 13.56 4.92 11.88
N ARG A 16 13.27 5.43 10.69
CA ARG A 16 13.68 4.78 9.46
C ARG A 16 15.19 4.96 9.47
N CYS A 17 15.92 3.92 9.85
CA CYS A 17 17.35 3.90 9.65
C CYS A 17 17.62 4.22 8.18
N LEU A 18 18.66 5.01 7.93
CA LEU A 18 19.11 5.26 6.56
C LEU A 18 19.36 3.91 5.89
N PRO A 19 18.94 3.73 4.63
CA PRO A 19 19.21 2.49 3.91
C PRO A 19 20.72 2.24 3.86
N THR A 20 21.12 0.99 4.05
CA THR A 20 22.53 0.59 3.95
C THR A 20 23.02 0.78 2.51
N GLU A 21 24.33 0.95 2.32
CA GLU A 21 24.92 1.02 0.97
C GLU A 21 24.60 -0.23 0.14
N GLU A 22 24.60 -1.40 0.77
CA GLU A 22 24.21 -2.66 0.14
C GLU A 22 22.76 -2.61 -0.36
N TRP A 23 21.84 -2.07 0.45
CA TRP A 23 20.45 -1.92 0.04
C TRP A 23 20.31 -0.98 -1.17
N LEU A 24 21.05 0.13 -1.19
CA LEU A 24 21.00 1.07 -2.31
C LEU A 24 21.45 0.45 -3.64
N LYS A 25 22.35 -0.55 -3.61
CA LYS A 25 22.75 -1.31 -4.80
C LYS A 25 21.66 -2.27 -5.28
N VAL A 26 20.89 -2.84 -4.35
CA VAL A 26 19.87 -3.86 -4.62
C VAL A 26 18.50 -3.24 -4.93
N ASP A 27 18.19 -2.06 -4.41
CA ASP A 27 16.89 -1.38 -4.60
C ASP A 27 16.47 -1.26 -6.08
N PRO A 28 17.33 -0.84 -7.02
CA PRO A 28 16.97 -0.80 -8.44
C PRO A 28 16.65 -2.18 -9.04
N LEU A 29 17.34 -3.23 -8.57
CA LEU A 29 17.13 -4.60 -9.04
C LEU A 29 15.78 -5.14 -8.56
N VAL A 30 15.47 -4.94 -7.28
CA VAL A 30 14.18 -5.34 -6.70
C VAL A 30 13.04 -4.56 -7.36
N LYS A 31 13.25 -3.26 -7.60
CA LYS A 31 12.28 -2.46 -8.33
C LYS A 31 12.06 -2.99 -9.74
N SER A 32 13.11 -3.28 -10.50
CA SER A 32 12.99 -3.88 -11.83
C SER A 32 12.25 -5.23 -11.79
N TRP A 33 12.59 -6.10 -10.85
CA TRP A 33 11.92 -7.38 -10.65
C TRP A 33 10.42 -7.23 -10.40
N ILE A 34 9.99 -6.25 -9.59
CA ILE A 34 8.58 -5.94 -9.38
C ILE A 34 7.89 -5.55 -10.71
N PHE A 35 8.51 -4.69 -11.52
CA PHE A 35 7.93 -4.27 -12.81
C PHE A 35 7.85 -5.41 -13.82
N LEU A 36 8.81 -6.33 -13.83
CA LEU A 36 8.86 -7.43 -14.80
C LEU A 36 7.96 -8.63 -14.44
N THR A 37 7.62 -8.79 -13.16
CA THR A 37 6.80 -9.91 -12.68
C THR A 37 5.32 -9.58 -12.53
N CYS A 38 4.97 -8.30 -12.45
CA CYS A 38 3.58 -7.86 -12.40
C CYS A 38 2.92 -7.96 -13.79
N ASN A 39 1.60 -8.19 -13.83
CA ASN A 39 0.87 -8.12 -15.11
C ASN A 39 0.81 -6.69 -15.67
N ASP A 40 0.49 -6.56 -16.95
CA ASP A 40 0.49 -5.29 -17.69
C ASP A 40 -0.42 -4.21 -17.09
N VAL A 41 -1.57 -4.59 -16.51
CA VAL A 41 -2.50 -3.65 -15.85
C VAL A 41 -1.85 -3.06 -14.60
N LEU A 42 -1.21 -3.90 -13.79
CA LEU A 42 -0.50 -3.45 -12.58
C LEU A 42 0.74 -2.63 -12.93
N VAL A 43 1.48 -3.03 -13.96
CA VAL A 43 2.63 -2.26 -14.48
C VAL A 43 2.17 -0.89 -14.96
N GLY A 44 1.08 -0.80 -15.73
CA GLY A 44 0.52 0.48 -16.16
C GLY A 44 0.14 1.40 -14.99
N ARG A 45 -0.34 0.84 -13.87
CA ARG A 45 -0.59 1.60 -12.63
C ARG A 45 0.69 2.03 -11.94
N LEU A 46 1.70 1.16 -11.87
CA LEU A 46 3.01 1.46 -11.30
C LEU A 46 3.75 2.56 -12.07
N VAL A 47 3.71 2.53 -13.41
CA VAL A 47 4.28 3.59 -14.27
C VAL A 47 3.65 4.93 -13.95
N LYS A 48 2.31 4.99 -13.84
CA LYS A 48 1.59 6.21 -13.47
C LYS A 48 1.93 6.70 -12.05
N ALA A 49 2.12 5.78 -11.11
CA ALA A 49 2.50 6.11 -9.73
C ALA A 49 3.96 6.59 -9.59
N ASN A 50 4.82 6.26 -10.56
CA ASN A 50 6.23 6.65 -10.63
C ASN A 50 7.00 6.51 -9.29
N PRO A 51 7.01 5.31 -8.66
CA PRO A 51 7.68 5.09 -7.39
C PRO A 51 9.17 5.36 -7.50
N LYS A 52 9.78 5.91 -6.44
CA LYS A 52 11.22 6.23 -6.44
C LYS A 52 12.04 5.00 -6.05
N THR A 53 11.63 4.31 -4.99
CA THR A 53 12.29 3.11 -4.47
C THR A 53 11.50 1.83 -4.74
N ALA A 54 12.13 0.66 -4.55
CA ALA A 54 11.41 -0.62 -4.56
C ALA A 54 10.34 -0.67 -3.45
N LEU A 55 10.63 -0.10 -2.29
CA LEU A 55 9.69 -0.01 -1.18
C LEU A 55 8.45 0.81 -1.56
N ASP A 56 8.63 1.92 -2.27
CA ASP A 56 7.50 2.74 -2.75
C ASP A 56 6.62 1.93 -3.71
N ALA A 57 7.24 1.21 -4.64
CA ALA A 57 6.53 0.36 -5.60
C ALA A 57 5.73 -0.74 -4.87
N TRP A 58 6.35 -1.42 -3.92
CA TRP A 58 5.70 -2.46 -3.11
C TRP A 58 4.54 -1.91 -2.28
N THR A 59 4.76 -0.78 -1.60
CA THR A 59 3.75 -0.12 -0.77
C THR A 59 2.55 0.34 -1.62
N PHE A 60 2.80 0.81 -2.84
CA PHE A 60 1.74 1.16 -3.78
C PHE A 60 0.90 -0.06 -4.17
N LEU A 61 1.55 -1.16 -4.56
CA LEU A 61 0.85 -2.41 -4.89
C LEU A 61 0.03 -2.93 -3.71
N GLU A 62 0.61 -2.93 -2.51
CA GLU A 62 -0.09 -3.34 -1.29
C GLU A 62 -1.39 -2.55 -1.08
N LYS A 63 -1.35 -1.22 -1.27
CA LYS A 63 -2.55 -0.39 -1.20
C LYS A 63 -3.58 -0.74 -2.26
N VAL A 64 -3.16 -0.93 -3.52
CA VAL A 64 -4.07 -1.33 -4.62
C VAL A 64 -4.82 -2.62 -4.27
N PHE A 65 -4.13 -3.61 -3.70
CA PHE A 65 -4.78 -4.87 -3.29
C PHE A 65 -5.70 -4.70 -2.08
N LYS A 66 -5.31 -3.88 -1.09
CA LYS A 66 -6.14 -3.61 0.10
C LYS A 66 -7.38 -2.78 -0.23
N ASP A 67 -7.28 -1.80 -1.11
CA ASP A 67 -8.41 -0.97 -1.55
C ASP A 67 -9.43 -1.79 -2.35
N ASN A 68 -8.96 -2.73 -3.18
CA ASN A 68 -9.85 -3.67 -3.86
C ASN A 68 -10.72 -4.48 -2.87
N LYS A 69 -10.19 -4.83 -1.69
CA LYS A 69 -10.98 -5.51 -0.65
C LYS A 69 -12.08 -4.60 -0.09
N ARG A 70 -11.75 -3.33 0.17
CA ARG A 70 -12.70 -2.35 0.70
C ARG A 70 -13.83 -2.08 -0.30
N THR A 71 -13.49 -1.85 -1.57
CA THR A 71 -14.47 -1.59 -2.63
C THR A 71 -15.43 -2.76 -2.82
N LYS A 72 -14.91 -4.00 -2.88
CA LYS A 72 -15.75 -5.21 -2.95
C LYS A 72 -16.66 -5.37 -1.74
N THR A 73 -16.17 -5.06 -0.54
CA THR A 73 -16.97 -5.15 0.69
C THR A 73 -18.12 -4.13 0.68
N ILE A 74 -17.87 -2.90 0.19
CA ILE A 74 -18.91 -1.87 0.08
C ILE A 74 -19.95 -2.26 -0.98
N ALA A 75 -19.50 -2.73 -2.15
CA ALA A 75 -20.38 -3.19 -3.22
C ALA A 75 -21.31 -4.32 -2.75
N LEU A 76 -20.76 -5.37 -2.14
CA LEU A 76 -21.53 -6.49 -1.59
C LEU A 76 -22.52 -6.05 -0.49
N ARG A 77 -22.13 -5.11 0.38
CA ARG A 77 -23.05 -4.54 1.38
C ARG A 77 -24.17 -3.72 0.73
N GLY A 78 -23.90 -3.07 -0.39
CA GLY A 78 -24.90 -2.38 -1.20
C GLY A 78 -25.90 -3.37 -1.79
N GLU A 79 -25.41 -4.39 -2.48
CA GLU A 79 -26.22 -5.46 -3.08
C GLU A 79 -27.09 -6.18 -2.05
N LEU A 80 -26.53 -6.53 -0.89
CA LEU A 80 -27.30 -7.19 0.19
C LEU A 80 -28.45 -6.32 0.71
N ARG A 81 -28.24 -5.00 0.87
CA ARG A 81 -29.32 -4.09 1.27
C ARG A 81 -30.38 -3.94 0.18
N VAL A 82 -29.99 -3.95 -1.09
CA VAL A 82 -30.94 -3.90 -2.22
C VAL A 82 -31.79 -5.17 -2.24
N LEU A 83 -31.22 -6.34 -1.98
CA LEU A 83 -31.96 -7.60 -1.88
C LEU A 83 -32.98 -7.56 -0.72
N ASP A 84 -32.57 -7.12 0.47
CA ASP A 84 -33.44 -6.99 1.65
C ASP A 84 -34.62 -6.01 1.41
N ILE A 85 -34.38 -4.92 0.68
CA ILE A 85 -35.42 -3.94 0.30
C ILE A 85 -36.35 -4.53 -0.79
N GLY A 86 -35.82 -5.34 -1.71
CA GLY A 86 -36.57 -6.04 -2.74
C GLY A 86 -37.55 -7.08 -2.17
N ASP A 87 -37.17 -7.76 -1.09
CA ASP A 87 -38.04 -8.72 -0.42
C ASP A 87 -39.14 -8.03 0.42
N MET A 88 -38.93 -6.79 0.87
CA MET A 88 -39.95 -6.00 1.58
C MET A 88 -40.88 -5.19 0.66
N THR A 89 -40.70 -5.21 -0.66
CA THR A 89 -41.53 -4.43 -1.61
C THR A 89 -42.81 -5.14 -2.07
N CYS A 90 -43.10 -6.35 -1.58
CA CYS A 90 -44.39 -7.03 -1.78
C CYS A 90 -45.28 -6.96 -0.52
N MET A 91 -45.74 -5.77 -0.15
CA MET A 91 -46.91 -5.59 0.75
C MET A 91 -47.60 -4.25 0.42
N LEU A 92 -48.22 -4.16 -0.75
CA LEU A 92 -49.31 -3.21 -1.05
C LEU A 92 -50.48 -3.98 -1.66
#